data_AF-A0AAW1D5T0-F1
#
_entry.id   AF-A0AAW1D5T0-F1
#
_cell.length_a   1.000
_cell.length_b   1.000
_cell.length_c   1.000
_cell.angle_alpha   90.00
_cell.angle_beta   90.00
_cell.angle_gamma   90.00
#
_symmetry.space_group_name_H-M   'P 1'
#
loop_
_entity.id
_entity.type
_entity.pdbx_description
1 polymer ?
#
loop_
_entity_poly.entity_id
_entity_poly.type
_entity_poly.pdbx_seq_one_letter_code
_entity_poly.pdbx_strand_id
1 'polypeptide(L)'
;MNINGMNRLACITQTPPGPLIIYPLPHMYVIKDLVVDMTQFFRQYKEIQPWLQRNIEDEPGEAQLLQSIRDREKIDGGYECILCACCSTSCPSYWWHGGSDKDDFLGPAALLQAYRWIIDSRDEKHCERLKRIDNYFKLFRCHTIMNCTKACPKGEAKAKRGDIFYQMFREDRTCLQETPSFLVMFSLKAVSDIHPSSVV
;
A
#
# COMPACT_ATOMS: atom_id res chain seq x y z
N MET A 1 -3.89 -15.12 -8.99
CA MET A 1 -5.21 -15.65 -9.40
C MET A 1 -6.09 -15.83 -8.17
N ASN A 2 -7.37 -16.12 -8.35
CA ASN A 2 -8.30 -16.44 -7.26
C ASN A 2 -8.52 -17.96 -7.22
N ILE A 3 -8.29 -18.57 -6.06
CA ILE A 3 -8.39 -20.02 -5.82
C ILE A 3 -9.36 -20.22 -4.68
N ASN A 4 -10.48 -20.91 -4.95
CA ASN A 4 -11.57 -21.15 -4.00
C ASN A 4 -12.05 -19.85 -3.29
N GLY A 5 -12.22 -18.78 -4.07
CA GLY A 5 -12.72 -17.50 -3.57
C GLY A 5 -11.65 -16.57 -2.97
N MET A 6 -10.40 -17.02 -2.81
CA MET A 6 -9.32 -16.20 -2.25
C MET A 6 -8.19 -15.94 -3.24
N ASN A 7 -7.70 -14.69 -3.28
CA ASN A 7 -6.53 -14.34 -4.08
C ASN A 7 -5.27 -14.98 -3.50
N ARG A 8 -4.57 -15.77 -4.31
CA ARG A 8 -3.38 -16.53 -3.90
C ARG A 8 -2.37 -16.64 -5.03
N LEU A 9 -1.14 -17.03 -4.66
CA LEU A 9 -0.12 -17.52 -5.57
C LEU A 9 -0.32 -19.03 -5.76
N ALA A 10 -0.53 -19.47 -7.00
CA ALA A 10 -0.77 -20.87 -7.30
C ALA A 10 0.40 -21.77 -6.86
N CYS A 11 1.64 -21.33 -7.10
CA CYS A 11 2.86 -22.12 -6.84
C CYS A 11 3.11 -22.47 -5.36
N ILE A 12 2.45 -21.80 -4.41
CA ILE A 12 2.57 -22.07 -2.97
C ILE A 12 1.22 -22.36 -2.31
N THR A 13 0.15 -22.52 -3.10
CA THR A 13 -1.17 -22.89 -2.58
C THR A 13 -1.28 -24.41 -2.63
N GLN A 14 -1.44 -25.03 -1.47
CA GLN A 14 -1.68 -26.48 -1.41
C GLN A 14 -3.01 -26.83 -2.06
N THR A 15 -3.03 -27.93 -2.81
CA THR A 15 -4.24 -28.47 -3.42
C THR A 15 -5.08 -29.17 -2.36
N PRO A 16 -6.28 -28.65 -2.02
CA PRO A 16 -7.19 -29.36 -1.12
C PRO A 16 -7.79 -30.57 -1.86
N PRO A 17 -8.29 -31.59 -1.11
CA PRO A 17 -9.11 -32.63 -1.70
C PRO A 17 -10.42 -32.06 -2.24
N GLY A 18 -10.89 -32.58 -3.37
CA GLY A 18 -12.14 -32.16 -4.03
C GLY A 18 -11.92 -31.19 -5.20
N PRO A 19 -13.02 -30.65 -5.78
CA PRO A 19 -12.94 -29.77 -6.93
C PRO A 19 -12.29 -28.42 -6.58
N LEU A 20 -11.37 -27.96 -7.42
CA LEU A 20 -10.74 -26.64 -7.34
C LEU A 20 -11.44 -25.67 -8.28
N ILE A 21 -11.86 -24.53 -7.74
CA ILE A 21 -12.43 -23.44 -8.53
C ILE A 21 -11.37 -22.34 -8.67
N ILE A 22 -10.96 -22.06 -9.91
CA ILE A 22 -9.90 -21.12 -10.23
C ILE A 22 -10.46 -20.02 -11.14
N TYR A 23 -10.27 -18.77 -10.73
CA TYR A 23 -10.60 -17.59 -11.51
C TYR A 23 -9.36 -16.71 -11.72
N PRO A 24 -9.39 -15.81 -12.71
CA PRO A 24 -8.44 -14.70 -12.80
C PRO A 24 -8.45 -13.83 -11.54
N LEU A 25 -7.54 -12.85 -11.45
CA LEU A 25 -7.63 -11.87 -10.36
C LEU A 25 -8.95 -11.07 -10.49
N PRO A 26 -9.70 -10.86 -9.39
CA PRO A 26 -11.01 -10.22 -9.46
C PRO A 26 -10.95 -8.79 -9.99
N HIS A 27 -11.99 -8.39 -10.72
CA HIS A 27 -12.22 -7.02 -11.19
C HIS A 27 -11.07 -6.44 -12.03
N MET A 28 -10.44 -7.29 -12.83
CA MET A 28 -9.42 -6.92 -13.81
C MET A 28 -9.89 -7.37 -15.21
N TYR A 29 -9.50 -6.64 -16.25
CA TYR A 29 -9.77 -7.07 -17.62
C TYR A 29 -8.99 -8.35 -17.93
N VAL A 30 -9.69 -9.39 -18.39
CA VAL A 30 -9.08 -10.65 -18.77
C VAL A 30 -8.58 -10.53 -20.21
N ILE A 31 -7.27 -10.75 -20.41
CA ILE A 31 -6.69 -10.80 -21.76
C ILE A 31 -7.00 -12.16 -22.37
N LYS A 32 -6.66 -13.24 -21.66
CA LYS A 32 -6.92 -14.62 -22.04
C LYS A 32 -6.78 -15.55 -20.84
N ASP A 33 -7.67 -16.53 -20.70
CA ASP A 33 -7.67 -17.54 -19.64
C ASP A 33 -7.54 -16.92 -18.23
N LEU A 34 -6.44 -17.17 -17.51
CA LEU A 34 -6.15 -16.64 -16.18
C LEU A 34 -5.26 -15.38 -16.20
N VAL A 35 -4.91 -14.89 -17.39
CA VAL A 35 -4.04 -13.73 -17.60
C VAL A 35 -4.89 -12.46 -17.65
N VAL A 36 -4.59 -11.52 -16.76
CA VAL A 36 -5.27 -10.23 -16.64
C VAL A 36 -4.38 -9.08 -17.09
N ASP A 37 -4.99 -7.98 -17.52
CA ASP A 37 -4.30 -6.74 -17.81
C ASP A 37 -3.85 -6.04 -16.52
N MET A 38 -2.54 -5.89 -16.34
CA MET A 38 -1.91 -5.28 -15.17
C MET A 38 -1.43 -3.83 -15.43
N THR A 39 -1.76 -3.25 -16.58
CA THR A 39 -1.27 -1.93 -16.99
C THR A 39 -1.61 -0.84 -15.97
N GLN A 40 -2.85 -0.80 -15.48
CA GLN A 40 -3.28 0.17 -14.46
C GLN A 40 -2.50 0.01 -13.16
N PHE A 41 -2.30 -1.23 -12.71
CA PHE A 41 -1.57 -1.53 -11.47
C PHE A 41 -0.12 -1.02 -11.55
N PHE A 42 0.57 -1.25 -12.67
CA PHE A 42 1.94 -0.78 -12.86
C PHE A 42 2.01 0.73 -13.10
N ARG A 43 1.00 1.34 -13.72
CA ARG A 43 0.90 2.80 -13.85
C ARG A 43 0.86 3.47 -12.47
N GLN A 44 0.00 2.99 -11.58
CA GLN A 44 -0.10 3.52 -10.21
C GLN A 44 1.18 3.29 -9.41
N TYR A 45 1.84 2.14 -9.58
CA TYR A 45 3.16 1.91 -8.98
C TYR A 45 4.21 2.89 -9.50
N LYS A 46 4.19 3.25 -10.79
CA LYS A 46 5.10 4.26 -11.35
C LYS A 46 4.79 5.66 -10.80
N GLU A 47 3.52 5.97 -10.57
CA GLU A 47 3.05 7.28 -10.10
C GLU A 47 3.62 7.68 -8.74
N ILE A 48 3.84 6.71 -7.85
CA ILE A 48 4.43 6.96 -6.52
C ILE A 48 5.94 7.21 -6.55
N GLN A 49 6.56 7.12 -7.74
CA GLN A 49 7.99 7.31 -7.98
C GLN A 49 8.89 6.42 -7.09
N PRO A 50 8.88 5.09 -7.28
CA PRO A 50 9.44 4.13 -6.33
C PRO A 50 10.97 3.95 -6.47
N TRP A 51 11.72 5.03 -6.39
CA TRP A 51 13.18 5.07 -6.37
C TRP A 51 13.67 6.09 -5.34
N LEU A 52 14.92 5.98 -4.90
CA LEU A 52 15.51 6.90 -3.91
C LEU A 52 15.63 8.32 -4.49
N GLN A 53 15.12 9.31 -3.76
CA GLN A 53 15.19 10.72 -4.16
C GLN A 53 15.92 11.53 -3.10
N ARG A 54 16.96 12.25 -3.53
CA ARG A 54 17.79 13.12 -2.69
C ARG A 54 18.04 14.44 -3.42
N ASN A 55 18.27 15.52 -2.67
CA ASN A 55 18.81 16.74 -3.22
C ASN A 55 20.30 16.48 -3.49
N ILE A 56 20.68 16.45 -4.76
CA ILE A 56 22.02 16.02 -5.18
C ILE A 56 22.99 17.20 -4.95
N GLU A 57 23.78 17.13 -3.89
CA GLU A 57 25.04 17.89 -3.77
C GLU A 57 26.26 17.01 -4.12
N ASP A 58 26.19 15.69 -3.86
CA ASP A 58 27.28 14.73 -4.11
C ASP A 58 27.01 13.80 -5.30
N GLU A 59 28.05 13.35 -6.01
CA GLU A 59 27.90 12.39 -7.12
C GLU A 59 27.47 11.00 -6.62
N PRO A 60 26.45 10.38 -7.25
CA PRO A 60 26.04 9.02 -6.89
C PRO A 60 27.20 8.02 -7.05
N GLY A 61 27.51 7.27 -5.98
CA GLY A 61 28.43 6.12 -6.04
C GLY A 61 29.81 6.36 -5.44
N GLU A 62 30.12 7.57 -4.96
CA GLU A 62 31.39 7.83 -4.25
C GLU A 62 31.47 7.10 -2.90
N ALA A 63 30.35 7.02 -2.18
CA ALA A 63 30.26 6.34 -0.89
C ALA A 63 28.89 5.71 -0.65
N GLN A 64 28.82 4.82 0.35
CA GLN A 64 27.57 4.24 0.83
C GLN A 64 26.81 5.28 1.68
N LEU A 65 25.49 5.33 1.52
CA LEU A 65 24.63 6.12 2.39
C LEU A 65 24.51 5.45 3.76
N LEU A 66 24.77 6.21 4.82
CA LEU A 66 24.65 5.72 6.19
C LEU A 66 23.17 5.51 6.55
N GLN A 67 22.87 4.35 7.15
CA GLN A 67 21.56 4.03 7.69
C GLN A 67 21.76 3.20 8.96
N SER A 68 21.15 3.61 10.07
CA SER A 68 21.20 2.85 11.32
C SER A 68 20.40 1.56 11.20
N ILE A 69 20.73 0.53 12.00
CA ILE A 69 19.95 -0.72 12.06
C ILE A 69 18.48 -0.41 12.40
N ARG A 70 18.26 0.48 13.38
CA ARG A 70 16.94 0.92 13.79
C ARG A 70 16.14 1.56 12.64
N ASP A 71 16.78 2.37 11.79
CA ASP A 71 16.11 2.97 10.64
C ASP A 71 15.86 1.97 9.52
N ARG A 72 16.76 0.99 9.33
CA ARG A 72 16.58 -0.09 8.38
C ARG A 72 15.42 -1.00 8.78
N GLU A 73 15.27 -1.33 10.07
CA GLU A 73 14.14 -2.13 10.56
C GLU A 73 12.79 -1.47 10.26
N LYS A 74 12.73 -0.13 10.20
CA LYS A 74 11.50 0.59 9.83
C LYS A 74 11.01 0.27 8.44
N ILE A 75 11.80 -0.27 7.50
CA ILE A 75 11.29 -0.63 6.17
C ILE A 75 10.88 -2.11 6.04
N ASP A 76 11.09 -2.93 7.09
CA ASP A 76 10.63 -4.33 7.12
C ASP A 76 9.11 -4.43 6.97
N GLY A 77 8.64 -5.48 6.30
CA GLY A 77 7.25 -5.64 5.85
C GLY A 77 6.85 -4.73 4.67
N GLY A 78 7.69 -3.79 4.25
CA GLY A 78 7.46 -2.94 3.08
C GLY A 78 8.15 -3.46 1.82
N TYR A 79 9.45 -3.76 1.89
CA TYR A 79 10.27 -4.09 0.72
C TYR A 79 10.08 -5.53 0.22
N GLU A 80 9.51 -6.42 1.02
CA GLU A 80 9.24 -7.83 0.71
C GLU A 80 8.02 -8.01 -0.20
N CYS A 81 7.36 -6.90 -0.57
CA CYS A 81 6.25 -6.87 -1.51
C CYS A 81 6.72 -7.32 -2.90
N ILE A 82 6.13 -8.40 -3.40
CA ILE A 82 6.45 -8.99 -4.71
C ILE A 82 5.58 -8.45 -5.87
N LEU A 83 4.83 -7.37 -5.64
CA LEU A 83 3.96 -6.74 -6.65
C LEU A 83 2.94 -7.69 -7.34
N CYS A 84 2.46 -8.71 -6.62
CA CYS A 84 1.53 -9.72 -7.18
C CYS A 84 0.07 -9.26 -7.36
N ALA A 85 -0.27 -8.03 -6.97
CA ALA A 85 -1.61 -7.44 -6.98
C ALA A 85 -2.72 -8.14 -6.15
N CYS A 86 -2.47 -9.31 -5.52
CA CYS A 86 -3.48 -10.04 -4.75
C CYS A 86 -4.23 -9.19 -3.72
N CYS A 87 -3.52 -8.25 -3.08
CA CYS A 87 -4.08 -7.33 -2.09
C CYS A 87 -4.96 -6.23 -2.71
N SER A 88 -4.58 -5.70 -3.88
CA SER A 88 -5.35 -4.65 -4.55
C SER A 88 -6.62 -5.24 -5.14
N THR A 89 -6.50 -6.38 -5.81
CA THR A 89 -7.65 -7.07 -6.43
C THR A 89 -8.52 -7.83 -5.41
N SER A 90 -8.19 -7.80 -4.11
CA SER A 90 -9.09 -8.27 -3.05
C SER A 90 -9.84 -7.14 -2.35
N CYS A 91 -9.50 -5.88 -2.66
CA CYS A 91 -10.04 -4.69 -2.02
C CYS A 91 -11.25 -4.15 -2.81
N PRO A 92 -12.47 -4.16 -2.24
CA PRO A 92 -13.65 -3.64 -2.91
C PRO A 92 -13.52 -2.16 -3.29
N SER A 93 -12.89 -1.32 -2.46
CA SER A 93 -12.63 0.09 -2.83
C SER A 93 -11.81 0.22 -4.11
N TYR A 94 -10.87 -0.69 -4.35
CA TYR A 94 -10.05 -0.70 -5.56
C TYR A 94 -10.83 -1.18 -6.79
N TRP A 95 -11.81 -2.05 -6.60
CA TRP A 95 -12.73 -2.44 -7.69
C TRP A 95 -13.51 -1.23 -8.19
N TRP A 96 -14.08 -0.45 -7.28
CA TRP A 96 -14.94 0.68 -7.65
C TRP A 96 -14.21 1.97 -8.02
N HIS A 97 -12.98 2.17 -7.54
CA HIS A 97 -12.28 3.45 -7.65
C HIS A 97 -10.84 3.35 -8.18
N GLY A 98 -10.40 2.17 -8.64
CA GLY A 98 -8.99 1.92 -8.99
C GLY A 98 -8.63 2.10 -10.46
N GLY A 99 -9.54 2.52 -11.34
CA GLY A 99 -9.31 2.51 -12.79
C GLY A 99 -10.10 3.53 -13.61
N SER A 100 -10.55 4.62 -13.00
CA SER A 100 -11.43 5.61 -13.63
C SER A 100 -10.65 6.78 -14.26
N ASP A 101 -9.57 7.29 -13.65
CA ASP A 101 -8.88 8.53 -14.06
C ASP A 101 -7.45 8.74 -13.44
N LYS A 102 -6.89 9.97 -13.57
CA LYS A 102 -5.60 10.37 -12.96
C LYS A 102 -5.64 10.49 -11.43
N ASP A 103 -6.83 10.64 -10.85
CA ASP A 103 -7.04 10.70 -9.40
C ASP A 103 -7.80 9.45 -8.93
N ASP A 104 -7.28 8.26 -9.24
CA ASP A 104 -7.86 7.00 -8.78
C ASP A 104 -7.32 6.58 -7.42
N PHE A 105 -8.06 5.70 -6.75
CA PHE A 105 -7.54 4.97 -5.61
C PHE A 105 -6.35 4.12 -6.01
N LEU A 106 -5.17 4.46 -5.47
CA LEU A 106 -3.90 3.81 -5.77
C LEU A 106 -3.88 2.34 -5.32
N GLY A 107 -4.71 2.00 -4.34
CA GLY A 107 -4.80 0.65 -3.80
C GLY A 107 -3.66 0.29 -2.84
N PRO A 108 -3.83 -0.82 -2.10
CA PRO A 108 -2.98 -1.19 -0.97
C PRO A 108 -1.55 -1.60 -1.35
N ALA A 109 -1.29 -1.97 -2.61
CA ALA A 109 0.07 -2.30 -3.06
C ALA A 109 0.89 -1.03 -3.27
N ALA A 110 0.38 -0.08 -4.05
CA ALA A 110 1.05 1.18 -4.33
C ALA A 110 1.18 2.03 -3.05
N LEU A 111 0.15 2.07 -2.20
CA LEU A 111 0.22 2.76 -0.90
C LEU A 111 1.29 2.15 0.03
N LEU A 112 1.43 0.82 0.08
CA LEU A 112 2.53 0.16 0.81
C LEU A 112 3.90 0.60 0.32
N GLN A 113 4.07 0.67 -1.00
CA GLN A 113 5.33 1.08 -1.60
C GLN A 113 5.60 2.57 -1.40
N ALA A 114 4.57 3.42 -1.44
CA ALA A 114 4.70 4.84 -1.14
C ALA A 114 5.17 5.05 0.30
N TYR A 115 4.51 4.40 1.27
CA TYR A 115 4.92 4.47 2.68
C TYR A 115 6.34 3.95 2.91
N ARG A 116 6.73 2.84 2.25
CA ARG A 116 8.09 2.31 2.31
C ARG A 116 9.15 3.34 1.89
N TRP A 117 8.86 4.24 0.95
CA TRP A 117 9.77 5.32 0.57
C TRP A 117 9.66 6.54 1.49
N ILE A 118 8.46 6.86 1.98
CA ILE A 118 8.24 7.95 2.93
C ILE A 118 9.01 7.72 4.24
N ILE A 119 9.14 6.49 4.72
CA ILE A 119 9.83 6.22 6.00
C ILE A 119 11.31 5.82 5.86
N ASP A 120 11.84 5.71 4.63
CA ASP A 120 13.23 5.34 4.43
C ASP A 120 14.12 6.54 4.73
N SER A 121 14.92 6.45 5.79
CA SER A 121 15.79 7.54 6.27
C SER A 121 16.79 8.09 5.25
N ARG A 122 16.97 7.41 4.12
CA ARG A 122 17.89 7.81 3.05
C ARG A 122 17.22 8.69 1.99
N ASP A 123 15.89 8.62 1.86
CA ASP A 123 15.11 9.48 0.96
C ASP A 123 14.97 10.86 1.59
N GLU A 124 14.94 11.93 0.80
CA GLU A 124 14.81 13.30 1.30
C GLU A 124 13.51 13.97 0.83
N LYS A 125 12.69 13.25 0.05
CA LYS A 125 11.45 13.78 -0.56
C LYS A 125 10.19 13.33 0.17
N HIS A 126 10.28 13.05 1.47
CA HIS A 126 9.18 12.55 2.31
C HIS A 126 7.89 13.39 2.18
N CYS A 127 7.97 14.71 2.41
CA CYS A 127 6.80 15.58 2.35
C CYS A 127 6.22 15.68 0.92
N GLU A 128 7.06 15.70 -0.12
CA GLU A 128 6.62 15.75 -1.52
C GLU A 128 5.87 14.46 -1.89
N ARG A 129 6.37 13.30 -1.44
CA ARG A 129 5.70 12.00 -1.63
C ARG A 129 4.35 11.96 -0.93
N LEU A 130 4.28 12.44 0.31
CA LEU A 130 3.03 12.47 1.07
C LEU A 130 2.00 13.40 0.41
N LYS A 131 2.40 14.62 0.03
CA LYS A 131 1.53 15.57 -0.68
C LYS A 131 0.98 15.00 -2.00
N ARG A 132 1.74 14.15 -2.71
CA ARG A 132 1.31 13.53 -3.98
C ARG A 132 0.15 12.53 -3.82
N ILE A 133 0.05 11.89 -2.65
CA ILE A 133 -0.95 10.86 -2.36
C ILE A 133 -2.04 11.34 -1.39
N ASP A 134 -1.81 12.47 -0.70
CA ASP A 134 -2.76 13.12 0.22
C ASP A 134 -3.91 13.79 -0.54
N ASN A 135 -4.73 12.97 -1.20
CA ASN A 135 -5.98 13.44 -1.79
C ASN A 135 -7.11 12.41 -1.59
N TYR A 136 -8.35 12.90 -1.72
CA TYR A 136 -9.57 12.15 -1.41
C TYR A 136 -9.66 10.82 -2.17
N PHE A 137 -9.21 10.79 -3.41
CA PHE A 137 -9.37 9.62 -4.25
C PHE A 137 -8.22 8.62 -4.12
N LYS A 138 -6.96 9.10 -4.00
CA LYS A 138 -5.76 8.27 -3.97
C LYS A 138 -5.57 7.51 -2.67
N LEU A 139 -5.83 8.14 -1.54
CA LEU A 139 -5.60 7.58 -0.20
C LEU A 139 -6.91 7.34 0.58
N PHE A 140 -7.81 8.33 0.62
CA PHE A 140 -8.98 8.30 1.51
C PHE A 140 -10.13 7.38 1.06
N ARG A 141 -9.99 6.65 -0.05
CA ARG A 141 -10.90 5.54 -0.41
C ARG A 141 -10.62 4.24 0.36
N CYS A 142 -9.57 4.22 1.18
CA CYS A 142 -9.34 3.12 2.11
C CYS A 142 -10.35 3.17 3.26
N HIS A 143 -11.30 2.22 3.28
CA HIS A 143 -12.30 2.08 4.34
C HIS A 143 -11.98 0.92 5.30
N THR A 144 -10.69 0.63 5.53
CA THR A 144 -10.23 -0.40 6.49
C THR A 144 -10.96 -1.74 6.38
N ILE A 145 -11.20 -2.21 5.15
CA ILE A 145 -11.89 -3.49 4.86
C ILE A 145 -11.00 -4.70 5.22
N MET A 146 -9.68 -4.51 5.28
CA MET A 146 -8.67 -5.50 5.70
C MET A 146 -8.52 -6.76 4.82
N ASN A 147 -9.23 -6.86 3.69
CA ASN A 147 -9.02 -7.94 2.72
C ASN A 147 -7.60 -7.95 2.14
N CYS A 148 -6.96 -6.80 2.03
CA CYS A 148 -5.61 -6.66 1.49
C CYS A 148 -4.55 -7.34 2.38
N THR A 149 -4.74 -7.30 3.70
CA THR A 149 -3.92 -8.01 4.70
C THR A 149 -4.19 -9.52 4.63
N LYS A 150 -5.47 -9.93 4.62
CA LYS A 150 -5.84 -11.36 4.54
C LYS A 150 -5.33 -12.04 3.26
N ALA A 151 -5.42 -11.35 2.12
CA ALA A 151 -5.06 -11.89 0.81
C ALA A 151 -3.57 -11.85 0.48
N CYS A 152 -2.74 -11.14 1.24
CA CYS A 152 -1.32 -11.07 0.94
C CYS A 152 -0.69 -12.48 1.07
N PRO A 153 0.08 -12.96 0.08
CA PRO A 153 0.76 -14.26 0.21
C PRO A 153 2.05 -14.18 1.07
N LYS A 154 2.55 -12.97 1.35
CA LYS A 154 3.80 -12.72 2.09
C LYS A 154 3.51 -12.29 3.52
N GLY A 155 4.04 -13.04 4.50
CA GLY A 155 3.74 -12.90 5.93
C GLY A 155 4.03 -11.52 6.53
N GLU A 156 5.29 -11.07 6.50
CA GLU A 156 5.70 -9.79 7.12
C GLU A 156 4.98 -8.57 6.52
N ALA A 157 4.74 -8.58 5.21
CA ALA A 157 3.97 -7.55 4.52
C ALA A 157 2.47 -7.55 4.86
N LYS A 158 1.94 -8.59 5.54
CA LYS A 158 0.56 -8.59 6.06
C LYS A 158 0.41 -7.61 7.21
N ALA A 159 1.25 -7.74 8.22
CA ALA A 159 1.15 -6.97 9.46
C ALA A 159 1.20 -5.46 9.17
N LYS A 160 2.21 -5.05 8.41
CA LYS A 160 2.43 -3.63 8.08
C LYS A 160 1.30 -2.99 7.28
N ARG A 161 0.65 -3.75 6.40
CA ARG A 161 -0.42 -3.25 5.53
C ARG A 161 -1.72 -2.97 6.29
N GLY A 162 -1.93 -3.56 7.47
CA GLY A 162 -3.09 -3.27 8.31
C GLY A 162 -3.02 -1.88 8.97
N ASP A 163 -1.81 -1.47 9.33
CA ASP A 163 -1.59 -0.24 10.11
C ASP A 163 -1.16 0.94 9.25
N ILE A 164 -0.85 0.69 7.97
CA ILE A 164 -0.26 1.69 7.08
C ILE A 164 -1.04 3.00 7.00
N PHE A 165 -2.38 2.91 6.92
CA PHE A 165 -3.21 4.10 6.85
C PHE A 165 -3.01 4.94 8.11
N TYR A 166 -3.03 4.34 9.30
CA TYR A 166 -2.81 5.06 10.55
C TYR A 166 -1.36 5.54 10.72
N GLN A 167 -0.37 4.78 10.26
CA GLN A 167 1.05 5.13 10.38
C GLN A 167 1.43 6.31 9.48
N MET A 168 0.95 6.34 8.24
CA MET A 168 1.19 7.45 7.29
C MET A 168 0.77 8.82 7.84
N PHE A 169 -0.24 8.87 8.72
CA PHE A 169 -0.70 10.12 9.34
C PHE A 169 -0.13 10.37 10.74
N ARG A 170 0.41 9.35 11.42
CA ARG A 170 0.99 9.51 12.77
C ARG A 170 2.42 10.05 12.72
N GLU A 171 3.23 9.60 11.76
CA GLU A 171 4.67 9.86 11.73
C GLU A 171 5.00 11.23 11.11
N ASP A 172 4.24 11.72 10.13
CA ASP A 172 4.57 12.95 9.39
C ASP A 172 3.60 14.11 9.59
N ARG A 173 3.18 14.34 10.84
CA ARG A 173 2.36 15.51 11.20
C ARG A 173 3.03 16.85 10.89
N THR A 174 4.36 16.89 10.79
CA THR A 174 5.13 18.08 10.41
C THR A 174 4.93 18.48 8.94
N CYS A 175 4.84 17.52 8.02
CA CYS A 175 4.61 17.78 6.60
C CYS A 175 3.14 18.15 6.27
N LEU A 176 2.19 17.70 7.10
CA LEU A 176 0.74 17.84 6.88
C LEU A 176 0.13 19.13 7.44
N GLN A 177 0.90 19.98 8.16
CA GLN A 177 0.41 21.25 8.70
C GLN A 177 -0.08 22.24 7.63
N GLU A 178 0.21 21.97 6.35
CA GLU A 178 -0.18 22.79 5.20
C GLU A 178 -1.29 22.18 4.32
N THR A 179 -1.82 21.00 4.63
CA THR A 179 -2.82 20.34 3.74
C THR A 179 -4.26 20.46 4.25
N PRO A 180 -5.26 20.64 3.36
CA PRO A 180 -6.68 20.69 3.73
C PRO A 180 -7.18 19.43 4.47
N SER A 181 -6.53 18.28 4.23
CA SER A 181 -6.84 16.98 4.83
C SER A 181 -6.63 16.95 6.35
N PHE A 182 -5.77 17.83 6.88
CA PHE A 182 -5.45 17.92 8.31
C PHE A 182 -6.68 18.22 9.18
N LEU A 183 -7.63 19.01 8.67
CA LEU A 183 -8.88 19.36 9.37
C LEU A 183 -9.85 18.18 9.50
N VAL A 184 -9.94 17.32 8.48
CA VAL A 184 -10.85 16.15 8.48
C VAL A 184 -10.38 15.10 9.49
N MET A 185 -9.06 14.96 9.68
CA MET A 185 -8.48 14.01 10.62
C MET A 185 -8.60 14.40 12.10
N PHE A 186 -8.63 15.71 12.41
CA PHE A 186 -8.83 16.16 13.80
C PHE A 186 -10.17 15.68 14.37
N SER A 187 -11.21 15.56 13.52
CA SER A 187 -12.50 14.97 13.92
C SER A 187 -12.46 13.46 14.16
N LEU A 188 -11.63 12.69 13.43
CA LEU A 188 -11.57 11.23 13.57
C LEU A 188 -10.73 10.79 14.78
N LYS A 189 -9.74 11.60 15.18
CA LYS A 189 -8.91 11.32 16.37
C LYS A 189 -9.70 11.36 17.67
N ALA A 190 -10.73 12.21 17.74
CA ALA A 190 -11.68 12.22 18.86
C ALA A 190 -12.45 10.90 19.01
N VAL A 191 -12.54 10.07 17.96
CA VAL A 191 -13.25 8.78 17.99
C VAL A 191 -12.30 7.61 18.31
N SER A 192 -11.04 7.66 17.88
CA SER A 192 -10.07 6.57 18.11
C SER A 192 -9.38 6.58 19.47
N ASP A 193 -9.39 7.71 20.18
CA ASP A 193 -8.85 7.81 21.55
C ASP A 193 -9.85 7.27 22.61
N ILE A 194 -11.00 6.74 22.19
CA ILE A 194 -11.86 5.88 23.02
C ILE A 194 -11.21 4.49 23.08
N HIS A 195 -10.45 4.28 24.14
CA HIS A 195 -9.82 3.01 24.49
C HIS A 195 -10.85 1.85 24.50
N PRO A 196 -10.55 0.64 23.98
CA PRO A 196 -11.45 -0.52 24.06
C PRO A 196 -11.60 -1.11 25.47
N SER A 197 -10.98 -0.51 26.49
CA SER A 197 -10.91 -1.03 27.86
C SER A 197 -12.04 -0.57 28.79
N SER A 198 -13.08 0.09 28.28
CA SER A 198 -14.23 0.55 29.08
C SER A 198 -15.58 -0.05 28.68
N VAL A 199 -15.59 -1.21 28.02
CA VAL A 199 -16.81 -2.03 27.89
C VAL A 199 -16.60 -3.35 28.65
N VAL A 200 -16.85 -3.26 29.96
CA VAL A 200 -17.32 -4.38 30.80
C VAL A 200 -18.73 -4.01 31.23
#